data_AF-A0A2E1A7U4-F1
#
_entry.id   AF-A0A2E1A7U4-F1
#
_cell.length_a   1.000
_cell.length_b   1.000
_cell.length_c   1.000
_cell.angle_alpha   90.00
_cell.angle_beta   90.00
_cell.angle_gamma   90.00
#
_symmetry.space_group_name_H-M   'P 1'
#
loop_
_entity.id
_entity.type
_entity.pdbx_description
1 polymer ?
#
loop_
_entity_poly.entity_id
_entity_poly.type
_entity_poly.pdbx_seq_one_letter_code
_entity_poly.pdbx_strand_id
1 'polypeptide(L)'
;MLLVLVGCTPAGNAPTPYATRTLSAPGIVASPTIDLQTSEELYGSESGYTGNVGQSDLTAASLPSRGVLPPAAATLEGADDSVDAASSVNITLVDGSLWHGDLYSPLPGLQPDPTVRVPGVLLVASDRVGWGLLPAQLQINGLAALVVDAPANAIDLVTVLESLSEVGNVDPGRLALISADTSIPVSLAGCDLSGLCDAIVLLSPMDADTTLVESLSAQPMWIAAANSDGQSYPVALSYMTIGSNVTFTEYNTGQGTGLLTNEGVIEDIVTWLNDILAGQ
;
A
#
# COMPACT_ATOMS: atom_id res chain seq x y z
N MET A 1 42.32 -6.90 105.95
CA MET A 1 43.34 -7.08 104.90
C MET A 1 42.82 -8.14 103.96
N LEU A 2 42.19 -7.70 102.87
CA LEU A 2 41.46 -8.52 101.91
C LEU A 2 42.03 -8.19 100.54
N LEU A 3 42.61 -9.20 99.88
CA LEU A 3 43.25 -9.11 98.58
C LEU A 3 42.16 -9.19 97.49
N VAL A 4 42.07 -8.21 96.60
CA VAL A 4 41.16 -8.24 95.44
C VAL A 4 42.01 -8.26 94.17
N LEU A 5 41.96 -9.37 93.43
CA LEU A 5 42.58 -9.52 92.12
C LEU A 5 41.68 -8.90 91.05
N VAL A 6 42.23 -7.95 90.29
CA VAL A 6 41.61 -7.37 89.09
C VAL A 6 42.02 -8.22 87.89
N GLY A 7 41.06 -8.95 87.32
CA GLY A 7 41.22 -9.74 86.09
C GLY A 7 41.14 -8.84 84.85
N CYS A 8 42.15 -8.92 83.99
CA CYS A 8 42.21 -8.24 82.70
C CYS A 8 41.45 -9.08 81.66
N THR A 9 40.33 -8.56 81.15
CA THR A 9 39.61 -9.16 80.02
C THR A 9 40.42 -8.96 78.73
N PRO A 10 40.74 -10.01 77.95
CA PRO A 10 41.36 -9.83 76.65
C PRO A 10 40.38 -9.17 75.69
N ALA A 11 40.86 -8.19 74.93
CA ALA A 11 40.13 -7.52 73.87
C ALA A 11 39.70 -8.54 72.79
N GLY A 12 38.49 -9.08 72.93
CA GLY A 12 37.81 -9.78 71.86
C GLY A 12 37.32 -8.75 70.86
N ASN A 13 38.02 -8.63 69.72
CA ASN A 13 37.52 -8.29 68.39
C ASN A 13 38.72 -8.07 67.46
N ALA A 14 39.39 -9.15 67.07
CA ALA A 14 40.22 -9.13 65.87
C ALA A 14 39.27 -9.06 64.66
N PRO A 15 39.43 -8.11 63.72
CA PRO A 15 38.59 -8.06 62.53
C PRO A 15 38.82 -9.32 61.70
N THR A 16 37.75 -10.08 61.48
CA THR A 16 37.74 -11.19 60.52
C THR A 16 38.03 -10.65 59.12
N PRO A 17 39.02 -11.18 58.39
CA PRO A 17 39.25 -10.78 57.00
C PRO A 17 38.03 -11.15 56.15
N TYR A 18 37.35 -10.15 55.60
CA TYR A 18 36.32 -10.37 54.58
C TYR A 18 36.96 -11.00 53.35
N ALA A 19 36.28 -11.98 52.76
CA ALA A 19 36.73 -12.66 51.55
C ALA A 19 37.05 -11.66 50.44
N THR A 20 38.27 -11.76 49.89
CA THR A 20 38.70 -11.11 48.65
C THR A 20 37.65 -11.38 47.57
N ARG A 21 37.09 -10.32 46.97
CA ARG A 21 36.22 -10.45 45.80
C ARG A 21 37.01 -11.15 44.70
N THR A 22 36.65 -12.39 44.42
CA THR A 22 37.11 -13.11 43.23
C THR A 22 36.55 -12.38 42.01
N LEU A 23 37.43 -11.82 41.19
CA LEU A 23 37.09 -11.34 39.86
C LEU A 23 36.72 -12.55 39.00
N SER A 24 35.43 -12.85 38.87
CA SER A 24 34.93 -13.67 37.76
C SER A 24 35.04 -12.85 36.49
N ALA A 25 36.14 -13.03 35.76
CA ALA A 25 36.13 -12.68 34.34
C ALA A 25 35.07 -13.57 33.64
N PRO A 26 34.30 -13.04 32.68
CA PRO A 26 33.45 -13.85 31.83
C PRO A 26 34.27 -14.99 31.23
N GLY A 27 33.77 -16.22 31.33
CA GLY A 27 34.44 -17.37 30.71
C GLY A 27 34.60 -17.10 29.22
N ILE A 28 35.80 -17.33 28.69
CA ILE A 28 36.08 -17.26 27.26
C ILE A 28 35.45 -18.49 26.61
N VAL A 29 34.13 -18.45 26.45
CA VAL A 29 33.42 -19.39 25.57
C VAL A 29 33.66 -18.87 24.16
N ALA A 30 34.11 -19.74 23.25
CA ALA A 30 34.20 -19.38 21.85
C ALA A 30 32.85 -18.82 21.40
N SER A 31 32.85 -17.63 20.81
CA SER A 31 31.66 -17.06 20.19
C SER A 31 31.05 -18.08 19.23
N PRO A 32 29.71 -18.13 19.08
CA PRO A 32 29.09 -19.00 18.10
C PRO A 32 29.76 -18.79 16.74
N THR A 33 30.14 -19.89 16.09
CA THR A 33 30.68 -19.85 14.73
C THR A 33 29.60 -19.22 13.87
N ILE A 34 29.84 -17.99 13.41
CA ILE A 34 28.96 -17.36 12.43
C ILE A 34 29.25 -18.06 11.12
N ASP A 35 28.29 -18.84 10.65
CA ASP A 35 28.32 -19.36 9.29
C ASP A 35 28.14 -18.17 8.35
N LEU A 36 29.24 -17.72 7.75
CA LEU A 36 29.25 -16.59 6.84
C LEU A 36 28.78 -17.12 5.48
N GLN A 37 27.47 -17.19 5.30
CA GLN A 37 26.90 -17.43 3.99
C GLN A 37 27.18 -16.21 3.11
N THR A 38 27.67 -16.49 1.91
CA THR A 38 27.84 -15.46 0.88
C THR A 38 26.46 -14.97 0.43
N SER A 39 26.38 -13.74 -0.07
CA SER A 39 25.11 -13.20 -0.57
C SER A 39 24.51 -14.04 -1.71
N GLU A 40 25.35 -14.78 -2.43
CA GLU A 40 24.91 -15.71 -3.48
C GLU A 40 24.27 -16.99 -2.90
N GLU A 41 24.72 -17.44 -1.72
CA GLU A 41 24.09 -18.52 -0.96
C GLU A 41 22.80 -18.08 -0.24
N LEU A 42 22.68 -16.80 0.11
CA LEU A 42 21.50 -16.23 0.80
C LEU A 42 20.40 -15.73 -0.12
N TYR A 43 20.74 -15.16 -1.27
CA TYR A 43 19.80 -14.47 -2.16
C TYR A 43 19.69 -15.11 -3.55
N GLY A 44 20.43 -16.21 -3.80
CA GLY A 44 20.47 -16.87 -5.10
C GLY A 44 21.12 -16.03 -6.20
N SER A 45 21.56 -16.69 -7.27
CA SER A 45 22.04 -16.03 -8.48
C SER A 45 20.83 -15.64 -9.37
N GLU A 46 19.87 -14.88 -8.84
CA GLU A 46 18.69 -14.48 -9.61
C GLU A 46 18.98 -13.27 -10.50
N SER A 47 18.65 -13.42 -11.78
CA SER A 47 18.72 -12.38 -12.80
C SER A 47 17.65 -11.32 -12.53
N GLY A 48 18.03 -10.25 -11.83
CA GLY A 48 17.14 -9.11 -11.56
C GLY A 48 17.80 -7.99 -10.75
N TYR A 49 18.82 -8.31 -9.97
CA TYR A 49 19.62 -7.33 -9.24
C TYR A 49 20.78 -6.83 -10.11
N THR A 50 20.80 -5.54 -10.45
CA THR A 50 21.94 -4.92 -11.17
C THR A 50 23.03 -4.38 -10.24
N GLY A 51 22.82 -4.45 -8.92
CA GLY A 51 23.85 -4.13 -7.93
C GLY A 51 24.86 -5.28 -7.79
N ASN A 52 26.13 -4.95 -7.55
CA ASN A 52 27.09 -5.99 -7.21
C ASN A 52 26.78 -6.56 -5.82
N VAL A 53 27.07 -7.84 -5.61
CA VAL A 53 27.05 -8.50 -4.30
C VAL A 53 27.73 -7.61 -3.25
N GLY A 54 27.01 -7.24 -2.18
CA GLY A 54 27.50 -6.35 -1.12
C GLY A 54 27.22 -4.85 -1.31
N GLN A 55 26.51 -4.45 -2.36
CA GLN A 55 25.99 -3.08 -2.49
C GLN A 55 24.59 -3.00 -1.87
N SER A 56 24.40 -2.06 -0.95
CA SER A 56 23.06 -1.68 -0.48
C SER A 56 22.28 -1.02 -1.61
N ASP A 57 20.99 -1.32 -1.71
CA ASP A 57 20.07 -0.58 -2.56
C ASP A 57 20.14 0.92 -2.19
N LEU A 58 20.65 1.74 -3.11
CA LEU A 58 20.87 3.17 -2.88
C LEU A 58 19.56 3.92 -2.60
N THR A 59 18.43 3.38 -3.06
CA THR A 59 17.08 3.92 -2.86
C THR A 59 16.62 3.65 -1.43
N ALA A 60 16.90 2.46 -0.88
CA ALA A 60 16.62 2.14 0.52
C ALA A 60 17.61 2.81 1.50
N ALA A 61 18.88 2.94 1.11
CA ALA A 61 19.94 3.51 1.95
C ALA A 61 19.91 5.05 2.03
N SER A 62 19.23 5.73 1.12
CA SER A 62 19.09 7.19 1.11
C SER A 62 17.88 7.70 1.90
N LEU A 63 17.02 6.80 2.39
CA LEU A 63 15.90 7.20 3.23
C LEU A 63 16.40 7.68 4.60
N PRO A 64 15.84 8.79 5.14
CA PRO A 64 16.13 9.22 6.50
C PRO A 64 15.73 8.11 7.49
N SER A 65 16.27 8.14 8.73
CA SER A 65 16.05 7.08 9.74
C SER A 65 14.59 6.75 10.11
N ARG A 66 13.61 7.45 9.51
CA ARG A 66 12.16 7.25 9.64
C ARG A 66 11.42 7.44 8.31
N GLY A 67 12.12 7.41 7.18
CA GLY A 67 11.51 7.44 5.86
C GLY A 67 10.71 6.15 5.67
N VAL A 68 9.47 6.27 5.24
CA VAL A 68 8.67 5.11 4.85
C VAL A 68 9.36 4.52 3.62
N LEU A 69 9.67 3.23 3.68
CA LEU A 69 10.17 2.53 2.51
C LEU A 69 9.03 2.47 1.48
N PRO A 70 9.28 2.81 0.20
CA PRO A 70 8.32 2.51 -0.85
C PRO A 70 7.90 1.03 -0.73
N PRO A 71 6.62 0.70 -0.95
CA PRO A 71 6.14 -0.66 -0.84
C PRO A 71 7.03 -1.60 -1.66
N ALA A 72 7.68 -2.54 -0.97
CA ALA A 72 8.52 -3.52 -1.63
C ALA A 72 7.62 -4.44 -2.46
N ALA A 73 7.90 -4.53 -3.75
CA ALA A 73 7.37 -5.58 -4.61
C ALA A 73 7.80 -6.93 -4.04
N ALA A 74 6.87 -7.70 -3.47
CA ALA A 74 7.16 -9.07 -3.09
C ALA A 74 7.32 -9.89 -4.39
N THR A 75 8.56 -10.15 -4.80
CA THR A 75 8.86 -11.09 -5.87
C THR A 75 8.44 -12.48 -5.41
N LEU A 76 7.40 -13.03 -6.02
CA LEU A 76 7.04 -14.43 -5.85
C LEU A 76 8.14 -15.26 -6.52
N GLU A 77 8.99 -15.91 -5.72
CA GLU A 77 9.92 -16.94 -6.19
C GLU A 77 9.12 -18.00 -6.98
N GLY A 78 9.35 -18.10 -8.29
CA GLY A 78 8.72 -19.07 -9.17
C GLY A 78 7.69 -18.53 -10.19
N ALA A 79 7.54 -17.22 -10.35
CA ALA A 79 6.76 -16.67 -11.46
C ALA A 79 7.52 -16.86 -12.79
N ASP A 80 7.20 -17.96 -13.46
CA ASP A 80 7.51 -18.19 -14.88
C ASP A 80 7.12 -16.95 -15.70
N ASP A 81 7.87 -16.70 -16.78
CA ASP A 81 7.93 -15.52 -17.68
C ASP A 81 6.55 -15.13 -18.30
N SER A 82 5.59 -14.85 -17.43
CA SER A 82 4.19 -14.60 -17.72
C SER A 82 3.93 -13.10 -17.61
N VAL A 83 3.33 -12.58 -18.66
CA VAL A 83 3.04 -11.17 -18.95
C VAL A 83 2.00 -10.57 -17.97
N ASP A 84 1.76 -11.20 -16.82
CA ASP A 84 0.63 -10.98 -15.90
C ASP A 84 1.04 -10.79 -14.43
N ALA A 85 2.32 -10.54 -14.12
CA ALA A 85 2.81 -10.58 -12.74
C ALA A 85 2.40 -9.32 -11.94
N ALA A 86 1.17 -9.32 -11.42
CA ALA A 86 0.79 -8.48 -10.29
C ALA A 86 1.82 -8.65 -9.17
N SER A 87 2.36 -7.54 -8.68
CA SER A 87 3.27 -7.56 -7.54
C SER A 87 2.50 -7.34 -6.26
N SER A 88 2.63 -8.27 -5.33
CA SER A 88 2.02 -8.10 -4.02
C SER A 88 2.79 -7.02 -3.24
N VAL A 89 2.05 -6.04 -2.72
CA VAL A 89 2.59 -4.91 -1.97
C VAL A 89 1.95 -4.84 -0.58
N ASN A 90 2.76 -4.46 0.41
CA ASN A 90 2.28 -4.17 1.75
C ASN A 90 2.45 -2.69 2.05
N ILE A 91 1.38 -2.04 2.45
CA ILE A 91 1.32 -0.62 2.80
C ILE A 91 1.16 -0.52 4.31
N THR A 92 2.01 0.26 4.97
CA THR A 92 1.90 0.48 6.41
C THR A 92 0.96 1.65 6.65
N LEU A 93 -0.18 1.39 7.31
CA LEU A 93 -1.16 2.41 7.66
C LEU A 93 -0.68 3.29 8.84
N VAL A 94 -1.41 4.37 9.11
CA VAL A 94 -1.08 5.34 10.17
C VAL A 94 -1.02 4.68 11.56
N ASP A 95 -1.83 3.66 11.80
CA ASP A 95 -1.86 2.90 13.05
C ASP A 95 -0.75 1.83 13.14
N GLY A 96 0.08 1.70 12.11
CA GLY A 96 1.15 0.71 12.00
C GLY A 96 0.69 -0.67 11.56
N SER A 97 -0.59 -0.85 11.24
CA SER A 97 -1.08 -2.09 10.64
C SER A 97 -0.58 -2.21 9.20
N LEU A 98 -0.41 -3.46 8.75
CA LEU A 98 -0.04 -3.75 7.38
C LEU A 98 -1.31 -3.99 6.58
N TRP A 99 -1.45 -3.24 5.50
CA TRP A 99 -2.50 -3.42 4.53
C TRP A 99 -1.92 -3.99 3.24
N HIS A 100 -2.71 -4.80 2.55
CA HIS A 100 -2.23 -5.63 1.46
C HIS A 100 -2.92 -5.25 0.15
N GLY A 101 -2.14 -5.18 -0.91
CA GLY A 101 -2.64 -4.86 -2.24
C GLY A 101 -1.84 -5.54 -3.34
N ASP A 102 -2.36 -5.41 -4.56
CA ASP A 102 -1.75 -5.97 -5.76
C ASP A 102 -1.44 -4.82 -6.73
N LEU A 103 -0.16 -4.61 -7.01
CA LEU A 103 0.36 -3.57 -7.89
C LEU A 103 0.63 -4.13 -9.28
N TYR A 104 -0.05 -3.58 -10.27
CA TYR A 104 0.13 -3.84 -11.69
C TYR A 104 0.93 -2.66 -12.28
N SER A 105 2.23 -2.86 -12.48
CA SER A 105 3.10 -1.87 -13.12
C SER A 105 3.02 -1.98 -14.64
N PRO A 106 3.07 -0.88 -15.40
CA PRO A 106 3.03 -0.91 -16.87
C PRO A 106 4.02 -1.91 -17.47
N LEU A 107 3.60 -2.60 -18.54
CA LEU A 107 4.45 -3.61 -19.16
C LEU A 107 5.69 -2.97 -19.81
N PRO A 108 6.89 -3.59 -19.65
CA PRO A 108 8.09 -3.15 -20.35
C PRO A 108 7.88 -3.13 -21.87
N GLY A 109 8.25 -2.02 -22.52
CA GLY A 109 8.14 -1.87 -23.98
C GLY A 109 6.85 -1.22 -24.48
N LEU A 110 5.82 -1.08 -23.63
CA LEU A 110 4.72 -0.14 -23.90
C LEU A 110 5.10 1.30 -23.53
N GLN A 111 6.06 1.45 -22.61
CA GLN A 111 6.57 2.74 -22.24
C GLN A 111 7.85 3.08 -23.01
N PRO A 112 7.90 4.22 -23.73
CA PRO A 112 9.05 4.58 -24.56
C PRO A 112 10.30 4.93 -23.75
N ASP A 113 10.14 5.26 -22.45
CA ASP A 113 11.23 5.62 -21.55
C ASP A 113 10.87 5.21 -20.10
N PRO A 114 11.70 4.39 -19.41
CA PRO A 114 11.45 3.96 -18.04
C PRO A 114 11.56 5.10 -17.00
N THR A 115 12.03 6.29 -17.40
CA THR A 115 12.07 7.48 -16.54
C THR A 115 10.77 8.29 -16.59
N VAL A 116 9.90 8.01 -17.55
CA VAL A 116 8.60 8.67 -17.65
C VAL A 116 7.68 8.08 -16.59
N ARG A 117 6.99 8.92 -15.85
CA ARG A 117 5.96 8.49 -14.91
C ARG A 117 4.64 8.29 -15.65
N VAL A 118 3.92 7.23 -15.33
CA VAL A 118 2.59 6.93 -15.89
C VAL A 118 1.48 7.36 -14.93
N PRO A 119 0.26 7.61 -15.43
CA PRO A 119 -0.87 7.78 -14.53
C PRO A 119 -1.11 6.54 -13.66
N GLY A 120 -1.49 6.77 -12.40
CA GLY A 120 -1.80 5.74 -11.42
C GLY A 120 -3.31 5.59 -11.22
N VAL A 121 -3.76 4.37 -11.00
CA VAL A 121 -5.18 4.04 -10.77
C VAL A 121 -5.29 3.22 -9.50
N LEU A 122 -6.03 3.72 -8.51
CA LEU A 122 -6.36 2.99 -7.29
C LEU A 122 -7.72 2.32 -7.44
N LEU A 123 -7.79 1.00 -7.31
CA LEU A 123 -9.02 0.21 -7.37
C LEU A 123 -9.41 -0.24 -5.97
N VAL A 124 -10.59 0.18 -5.51
CA VAL A 124 -11.07 -0.02 -4.13
C VAL A 124 -12.43 -0.70 -4.14
N ALA A 125 -12.50 -1.93 -3.62
CA ALA A 125 -13.76 -2.64 -3.45
C ALA A 125 -13.72 -3.47 -2.16
N SER A 126 -14.87 -4.00 -1.73
CA SER A 126 -14.93 -4.91 -0.58
C SER A 126 -14.17 -6.23 -0.78
N ASP A 127 -13.92 -6.60 -2.04
CA ASP A 127 -13.15 -7.78 -2.42
C ASP A 127 -12.30 -7.46 -3.65
N ARG A 128 -10.98 -7.62 -3.53
CA ARG A 128 -10.00 -7.41 -4.61
C ARG A 128 -10.24 -8.34 -5.81
N VAL A 129 -10.76 -9.55 -5.60
CA VAL A 129 -10.98 -10.52 -6.69
C VAL A 129 -12.10 -10.06 -7.63
N GLY A 130 -13.04 -9.24 -7.14
CA GLY A 130 -14.17 -8.74 -7.93
C GLY A 130 -13.76 -7.94 -9.17
N TRP A 131 -12.57 -7.34 -9.17
CA TRP A 131 -12.08 -6.52 -10.29
C TRP A 131 -11.78 -7.31 -11.57
N GLY A 132 -11.64 -8.64 -11.46
CA GLY A 132 -11.44 -9.52 -12.62
C GLY A 132 -10.25 -9.09 -13.47
N LEU A 133 -10.49 -8.82 -14.75
CA LEU A 133 -9.45 -8.47 -15.73
C LEU A 133 -9.12 -6.97 -15.79
N LEU A 134 -9.89 -6.11 -15.11
CA LEU A 134 -9.72 -4.65 -15.21
C LEU A 134 -8.28 -4.19 -14.88
N PRO A 135 -7.61 -4.65 -13.80
CA PRO A 135 -6.25 -4.21 -13.48
C PRO A 135 -5.25 -4.55 -14.58
N ALA A 136 -5.34 -5.76 -15.16
CA ALA A 136 -4.49 -6.18 -16.27
C ALA A 136 -4.77 -5.37 -17.54
N GLN A 137 -6.03 -5.02 -17.81
CA GLN A 137 -6.36 -4.16 -18.95
C GLN A 137 -5.81 -2.74 -18.77
N LEU A 138 -5.85 -2.17 -17.56
CA LEU A 138 -5.20 -0.89 -17.26
C LEU A 138 -3.69 -0.97 -17.50
N GLN A 139 -3.05 -2.04 -17.04
CA GLN A 139 -1.62 -2.31 -17.23
C GLN A 139 -1.20 -2.37 -18.71
N ILE A 140 -1.97 -3.10 -19.53
CA ILE A 140 -1.74 -3.22 -20.98
C ILE A 140 -1.98 -1.90 -21.71
N ASN A 141 -2.74 -0.98 -21.12
CA ASN A 141 -2.94 0.38 -21.63
C ASN A 141 -1.94 1.40 -21.08
N GLY A 142 -0.90 0.94 -20.39
CA GLY A 142 0.19 1.80 -19.89
C GLY A 142 -0.15 2.57 -18.62
N LEU A 143 -1.20 2.18 -17.90
CA LEU A 143 -1.56 2.74 -16.59
C LEU A 143 -1.01 1.84 -15.49
N ALA A 144 -0.54 2.44 -14.39
CA ALA A 144 -0.25 1.67 -13.18
C ALA A 144 -1.55 1.46 -12.41
N ALA A 145 -1.84 0.24 -11.95
CA ALA A 145 -3.04 -0.05 -11.19
C ALA A 145 -2.68 -0.68 -9.84
N LEU A 146 -3.20 -0.13 -8.74
CA LEU A 146 -3.09 -0.69 -7.41
C LEU A 146 -4.46 -1.16 -6.96
N VAL A 147 -4.58 -2.45 -6.69
CA VAL A 147 -5.83 -3.06 -6.22
C VAL A 147 -5.73 -3.28 -4.72
N VAL A 148 -6.65 -2.69 -3.97
CA VAL A 148 -6.75 -2.83 -2.52
C VAL A 148 -8.17 -3.22 -2.11
N ASP A 149 -8.30 -3.84 -0.94
CA ASP A 149 -9.60 -3.96 -0.29
C ASP A 149 -10.11 -2.55 0.10
N ALA A 150 -11.34 -2.43 0.59
CA ALA A 150 -11.85 -1.15 1.07
C ALA A 150 -11.23 -0.82 2.43
N PRO A 151 -10.66 0.38 2.63
CA PRO A 151 -10.14 0.76 3.94
C PRO A 151 -11.28 0.93 4.93
N ALA A 152 -10.97 0.78 6.22
CA ALA A 152 -11.96 1.00 7.27
C ALA A 152 -12.38 2.47 7.40
N ASN A 153 -11.52 3.41 6.98
CA ASN A 153 -11.76 4.84 7.08
C ASN A 153 -11.02 5.61 5.98
N ALA A 154 -11.40 6.88 5.79
CA ALA A 154 -10.86 7.73 4.73
C ALA A 154 -9.38 8.11 4.93
N ILE A 155 -8.89 8.15 6.18
CA ILE A 155 -7.49 8.50 6.48
C ILE A 155 -6.56 7.39 5.98
N ASP A 156 -6.94 6.12 6.17
CA ASP A 156 -6.18 4.99 5.65
C ASP A 156 -6.14 4.99 4.11
N LEU A 157 -7.23 5.43 3.45
CA LEU A 157 -7.22 5.62 2.00
C LEU A 157 -6.21 6.70 1.57
N VAL A 158 -6.14 7.82 2.31
CA VAL A 158 -5.15 8.88 2.02
C VAL A 158 -3.74 8.30 2.07
N THR A 159 -3.41 7.49 3.09
CA THR A 159 -2.11 6.82 3.18
C THR A 159 -1.84 5.90 2.00
N VAL A 160 -2.85 5.23 1.46
CA VAL A 160 -2.70 4.40 0.26
C VAL A 160 -2.52 5.21 -1.02
N LEU A 161 -3.26 6.30 -1.20
CA LEU A 161 -3.07 7.22 -2.32
C LEU A 161 -1.66 7.83 -2.30
N GLU A 162 -1.20 8.26 -1.12
CA GLU A 162 0.16 8.76 -0.93
C GLU A 162 1.19 7.65 -1.26
N SER A 163 1.00 6.44 -0.76
CA SER A 163 1.88 5.30 -1.04
C SER A 163 1.93 4.97 -2.54
N LEU A 164 0.80 5.05 -3.25
CA LEU A 164 0.74 4.87 -4.70
C LEU A 164 1.50 5.97 -5.44
N SER A 165 1.37 7.22 -4.98
CA SER A 165 2.05 8.39 -5.57
C SER A 165 3.58 8.33 -5.44
N GLU A 166 4.07 7.61 -4.42
CA GLU A 166 5.49 7.39 -4.15
C GLU A 166 6.10 6.23 -4.94
N VAL A 167 5.27 5.40 -5.59
CA VAL A 167 5.77 4.34 -6.48
C VAL A 167 6.50 5.00 -7.65
N GLY A 168 7.78 4.63 -7.86
CA GLY A 168 8.70 5.41 -8.69
C GLY A 168 8.29 5.62 -10.16
N ASN A 169 7.45 4.74 -10.70
CA ASN A 169 6.91 4.82 -12.07
C ASN A 169 5.54 5.51 -12.15
N VAL A 170 4.93 5.90 -11.03
CA VAL A 170 3.61 6.55 -10.98
C VAL A 170 3.77 8.07 -10.93
N ASP A 171 2.90 8.76 -11.65
CA ASP A 171 2.82 10.21 -11.66
C ASP A 171 1.87 10.70 -10.55
N PRO A 172 2.37 11.41 -9.52
CA PRO A 172 1.53 11.88 -8.43
C PRO A 172 0.51 12.95 -8.86
N GLY A 173 0.68 13.57 -10.03
CA GLY A 173 -0.26 14.56 -10.57
C GLY A 173 -1.25 14.01 -11.59
N ARG A 174 -1.30 12.68 -11.76
CA ARG A 174 -2.25 11.99 -12.64
C ARG A 174 -2.72 10.70 -11.97
N LEU A 175 -3.55 10.84 -10.94
CA LEU A 175 -4.11 9.72 -10.20
C LEU A 175 -5.62 9.60 -10.40
N ALA A 176 -6.09 8.39 -10.61
CA ALA A 176 -7.51 8.08 -10.65
C ALA A 176 -7.91 7.11 -9.54
N LEU A 177 -9.13 7.25 -9.05
CA LEU A 177 -9.77 6.32 -8.14
C LEU A 177 -10.88 5.57 -8.86
N ILE A 178 -10.93 4.24 -8.74
CA ILE A 178 -12.08 3.41 -9.11
C ILE A 178 -12.62 2.77 -7.85
N SER A 179 -13.89 3.01 -7.53
CA SER A 179 -14.52 2.45 -6.33
C SER A 179 -15.87 1.83 -6.64
N ALA A 180 -16.20 0.75 -5.93
CA ALA A 180 -17.43 0.00 -6.13
C ALA A 180 -18.25 -0.17 -4.83
N ASP A 181 -19.57 -0.27 -4.99
CA ASP A 181 -20.51 -0.63 -3.92
C ASP A 181 -20.41 0.27 -2.67
N THR A 182 -20.25 -0.37 -1.51
CA THR A 182 -20.22 0.24 -0.18
C THR A 182 -18.89 0.93 0.14
N SER A 183 -17.86 0.75 -0.71
CA SER A 183 -16.57 1.41 -0.52
C SER A 183 -16.58 2.88 -0.96
N ILE A 184 -17.55 3.27 -1.79
CA ILE A 184 -17.61 4.60 -2.43
C ILE A 184 -17.57 5.76 -1.43
N PRO A 185 -18.31 5.77 -0.29
CA PRO A 185 -18.26 6.90 0.63
C PRO A 185 -16.88 7.12 1.25
N VAL A 186 -16.20 6.04 1.64
CA VAL A 186 -14.84 6.10 2.18
C VAL A 186 -13.85 6.55 1.10
N SER A 187 -14.03 6.03 -0.13
CA SER A 187 -13.17 6.37 -1.25
C SER A 187 -13.27 7.84 -1.66
N LEU A 188 -14.49 8.37 -1.77
CA LEU A 188 -14.73 9.78 -2.06
C LEU A 188 -14.19 10.69 -0.95
N ALA A 189 -14.43 10.33 0.32
CA ALA A 189 -13.90 11.09 1.45
C ALA A 189 -12.36 11.12 1.45
N GLY A 190 -11.70 10.01 1.11
CA GLY A 190 -10.23 9.99 1.02
C GLY A 190 -9.70 10.79 -0.17
N CYS A 191 -10.39 10.82 -1.30
CA CYS A 191 -10.05 11.70 -2.43
C CYS A 191 -10.19 13.18 -2.07
N ASP A 192 -11.27 13.56 -1.38
CA ASP A 192 -11.51 14.93 -0.91
C ASP A 192 -10.43 15.38 0.08
N LEU A 193 -10.04 14.50 1.00
CA LEU A 193 -9.01 14.78 2.01
C LEU A 193 -7.58 14.86 1.43
N SER A 194 -7.24 13.99 0.48
CA SER A 194 -5.89 13.96 -0.11
C SER A 194 -5.68 15.06 -1.14
N GLY A 195 -6.73 15.42 -1.90
CA GLY A 195 -6.61 16.29 -3.06
C GLY A 195 -5.74 15.70 -4.18
N LEU A 196 -5.45 14.40 -4.12
CA LEU A 196 -4.58 13.70 -5.08
C LEU A 196 -5.36 13.08 -6.25
N CYS A 197 -6.68 12.95 -6.14
CA CYS A 197 -7.49 12.32 -7.20
C CYS A 197 -7.82 13.33 -8.30
N ASP A 198 -7.34 13.06 -9.52
CA ASP A 198 -7.63 13.81 -10.73
C ASP A 198 -8.84 13.28 -11.49
N ALA A 199 -9.18 12.00 -11.32
CA ALA A 199 -10.34 11.37 -11.94
C ALA A 199 -10.97 10.32 -11.01
N ILE A 200 -12.28 10.14 -11.10
CA ILE A 200 -13.01 9.22 -10.22
C ILE A 200 -13.98 8.36 -11.05
N VAL A 201 -13.98 7.05 -10.82
CA VAL A 201 -14.88 6.08 -11.43
C VAL A 201 -15.67 5.40 -10.32
N LEU A 202 -17.00 5.46 -10.40
CA LEU A 202 -17.92 4.91 -9.40
C LEU A 202 -18.78 3.81 -10.01
N LEU A 203 -18.72 2.61 -9.44
CA LEU A 203 -19.51 1.46 -9.86
C LEU A 203 -20.59 1.15 -8.82
N SER A 204 -21.85 1.35 -9.21
CA SER A 204 -23.03 1.11 -8.36
C SER A 204 -22.97 1.85 -7.01
N PRO A 205 -22.95 3.20 -6.98
CA PRO A 205 -23.00 3.96 -5.74
C PRO A 205 -24.26 3.63 -4.94
N MET A 206 -24.11 3.26 -3.67
CA MET A 206 -25.23 2.86 -2.80
C MET A 206 -25.58 3.90 -1.74
N ASP A 207 -24.72 4.89 -1.53
CA ASP A 207 -24.92 5.92 -0.52
C ASP A 207 -25.62 7.14 -1.12
N ALA A 208 -26.70 7.59 -0.49
CA ALA A 208 -27.46 8.74 -0.95
C ALA A 208 -26.85 10.08 -0.50
N ASP A 209 -25.77 10.06 0.30
CA ASP A 209 -25.06 11.28 0.66
C ASP A 209 -24.29 11.85 -0.54
N THR A 210 -24.65 13.06 -0.93
CA THR A 210 -24.16 13.72 -2.14
C THR A 210 -23.17 14.84 -1.85
N THR A 211 -22.91 15.15 -0.58
CA THR A 211 -22.03 16.27 -0.21
C THR A 211 -20.61 16.09 -0.73
N LEU A 212 -20.11 14.84 -0.76
CA LEU A 212 -18.77 14.52 -1.28
C LEU A 212 -18.70 14.64 -2.81
N VAL A 213 -19.81 14.36 -3.51
CA VAL A 213 -19.88 14.54 -4.97
C VAL A 213 -19.88 16.03 -5.32
N GLU A 214 -20.54 16.84 -4.50
CA GLU A 214 -20.50 18.30 -4.63
C GLU A 214 -19.12 18.88 -4.32
N SER A 215 -18.41 18.38 -3.31
CA SER A 215 -17.05 18.87 -3.00
C SER A 215 -16.03 18.51 -4.07
N LEU A 216 -16.21 17.37 -4.73
CA LEU A 216 -15.35 16.86 -5.81
C LEU A 216 -15.84 17.27 -7.21
N SER A 217 -16.68 18.31 -7.34
CA SER A 217 -17.33 18.64 -8.61
C SER A 217 -16.36 19.11 -9.72
N ALA A 218 -15.13 19.50 -9.34
CA ALA A 218 -14.08 19.89 -10.28
C ALA A 218 -13.44 18.68 -10.97
N GLN A 219 -13.40 17.52 -10.29
CA GLN A 219 -12.84 16.29 -10.80
C GLN A 219 -13.80 15.63 -11.80
N PRO A 220 -13.32 15.22 -12.98
CA PRO A 220 -14.04 14.31 -13.87
C PRO A 220 -14.50 13.04 -13.13
N MET A 221 -15.78 12.74 -13.24
CA MET A 221 -16.40 11.55 -12.67
C MET A 221 -17.03 10.69 -13.76
N TRP A 222 -16.79 9.39 -13.73
CA TRP A 222 -17.53 8.41 -14.52
C TRP A 222 -18.34 7.52 -13.59
N ILE A 223 -19.64 7.43 -13.80
CA ILE A 223 -20.55 6.70 -12.92
C ILE A 223 -21.28 5.65 -13.74
N ALA A 224 -21.27 4.41 -13.26
CA ALA A 224 -22.05 3.32 -13.82
C ALA A 224 -22.99 2.70 -12.80
N ALA A 225 -24.22 2.42 -13.23
CA ALA A 225 -25.18 1.64 -12.46
C ALA A 225 -26.08 0.83 -13.39
N ALA A 226 -26.60 -0.29 -12.88
CA ALA A 226 -27.58 -1.09 -13.62
C ALA A 226 -29.01 -0.61 -13.32
N ASN A 227 -29.84 -0.44 -14.34
CA ASN A 227 -31.25 -0.06 -14.17
C ASN A 227 -32.09 -1.10 -13.43
N SER A 228 -31.63 -2.35 -13.35
CA SER A 228 -32.24 -3.41 -12.56
C SER A 228 -31.85 -3.37 -11.08
N ASP A 229 -30.81 -2.61 -10.70
CA ASP A 229 -30.41 -2.41 -9.31
C ASP A 229 -31.21 -1.24 -8.69
N GLY A 230 -32.26 -1.62 -7.96
CA GLY A 230 -33.14 -0.65 -7.28
C GLY A 230 -32.48 0.14 -6.14
N GLN A 231 -31.28 -0.23 -5.69
CA GLN A 231 -30.54 0.52 -4.67
C GLN A 231 -29.56 1.51 -5.30
N SER A 232 -28.69 1.05 -6.20
CA SER A 232 -27.62 1.90 -6.72
C SER A 232 -28.04 2.84 -7.85
N TYR A 233 -28.99 2.43 -8.69
CA TYR A 233 -29.44 3.24 -9.82
C TYR A 233 -30.01 4.61 -9.43
N PRO A 234 -30.98 4.73 -8.48
CA PRO A 234 -31.48 6.04 -8.08
C PRO A 234 -30.41 6.93 -7.45
N VAL A 235 -29.44 6.35 -6.75
CA VAL A 235 -28.29 7.06 -6.18
C VAL A 235 -27.38 7.59 -7.28
N ALA A 236 -27.04 6.77 -8.27
CA ALA A 236 -26.21 7.18 -9.41
C ALA A 236 -26.85 8.35 -10.20
N LEU A 237 -28.17 8.33 -10.39
CA LEU A 237 -28.89 9.45 -10.99
C LEU A 237 -28.81 10.74 -10.15
N SER A 238 -28.85 10.62 -8.82
CA SER A 238 -28.68 11.77 -7.93
C SER A 238 -27.27 12.37 -8.04
N TYR A 239 -26.24 11.52 -8.10
CA TYR A 239 -24.85 11.95 -8.26
C TYR A 239 -24.65 12.67 -9.59
N MET A 240 -25.19 12.13 -10.68
CA MET A 240 -25.17 12.75 -12.01
C MET A 240 -25.85 14.12 -12.02
N THR A 241 -26.91 14.32 -11.23
CA THR A 241 -27.66 15.58 -11.19
C THR A 241 -26.89 16.69 -10.45
N ILE A 242 -26.04 16.32 -9.49
CA ILE A 242 -25.35 17.25 -8.61
C ILE A 242 -23.94 17.56 -9.13
N GLY A 243 -23.23 16.57 -9.68
CA GLY A 243 -21.88 16.77 -10.19
C GLY A 243 -21.83 17.57 -11.49
N SER A 244 -20.88 18.50 -11.60
CA SER A 244 -20.72 19.35 -12.79
C SER A 244 -19.94 18.71 -13.93
N ASN A 245 -19.15 17.67 -13.66
CA ASN A 245 -18.30 16.98 -14.64
C ASN A 245 -18.49 15.46 -14.55
N VAL A 246 -19.73 15.01 -14.77
CA VAL A 246 -20.11 13.59 -14.62
C VAL A 246 -20.50 13.01 -15.98
N THR A 247 -19.86 11.88 -16.33
CA THR A 247 -20.33 10.96 -17.36
C THR A 247 -21.09 9.83 -16.69
N PHE A 248 -22.36 9.66 -17.02
CA PHE A 248 -23.18 8.56 -16.49
C PHE A 248 -23.46 7.52 -17.58
N THR A 249 -23.20 6.25 -17.28
CA THR A 249 -23.46 5.13 -18.16
C THR A 249 -24.41 4.15 -17.48
N GLU A 250 -25.50 3.83 -18.17
CA GLU A 250 -26.49 2.87 -17.70
C GLU A 250 -26.22 1.48 -18.29
N TYR A 251 -26.33 0.46 -17.43
CA TYR A 251 -26.30 -0.94 -17.84
C TYR A 251 -27.62 -1.65 -17.48
N ASN A 252 -27.85 -2.83 -18.06
CA ASN A 252 -29.09 -3.58 -17.80
C ASN A 252 -29.01 -4.40 -16.51
N THR A 253 -27.82 -4.93 -16.17
CA THR A 253 -27.63 -5.88 -15.07
C THR A 253 -26.29 -5.70 -14.38
N GLY A 254 -26.19 -6.19 -13.15
CA GLY A 254 -24.97 -6.18 -12.36
C GLY A 254 -25.03 -5.16 -11.23
N GLN A 255 -24.13 -5.33 -10.27
CA GLN A 255 -23.95 -4.44 -9.12
C GLN A 255 -22.47 -4.45 -8.77
N GLY A 256 -21.92 -3.27 -8.45
CA GLY A 256 -20.54 -3.13 -8.02
C GLY A 256 -19.53 -3.52 -9.06
N THR A 257 -18.53 -4.29 -8.64
CA THR A 257 -17.58 -4.94 -9.54
C THR A 257 -18.25 -5.97 -10.47
N GLY A 258 -19.42 -6.50 -10.09
CA GLY A 258 -20.24 -7.33 -10.97
C GLY A 258 -20.69 -6.63 -12.27
N LEU A 259 -20.69 -5.29 -12.31
CA LEU A 259 -20.91 -4.54 -13.56
C LEU A 259 -19.86 -4.84 -14.62
N LEU A 260 -18.62 -5.16 -14.23
CA LEU A 260 -17.50 -5.44 -15.14
C LEU A 260 -17.71 -6.69 -16.00
N THR A 261 -18.73 -7.50 -15.68
CA THR A 261 -19.13 -8.66 -16.48
C THR A 261 -19.96 -8.31 -17.71
N ASN A 262 -20.50 -7.09 -17.80
CA ASN A 262 -21.18 -6.64 -19.00
C ASN A 262 -20.14 -6.31 -20.09
N GLU A 263 -20.49 -6.63 -21.34
CA GLU A 263 -19.65 -6.37 -22.51
C GLU A 263 -19.37 -4.87 -22.66
N GLY A 264 -18.12 -4.51 -22.96
CA GLY A 264 -17.70 -3.13 -23.20
C GLY A 264 -17.33 -2.30 -21.96
N VAL A 265 -17.82 -2.65 -20.76
CA VAL A 265 -17.60 -1.82 -19.54
C VAL A 265 -16.12 -1.56 -19.25
N ILE A 266 -15.29 -2.61 -19.34
CA ILE A 266 -13.85 -2.48 -19.07
C ILE A 266 -13.20 -1.58 -20.13
N GLU A 267 -13.58 -1.73 -21.40
CA GLU A 267 -13.07 -0.90 -22.50
C GLU A 267 -13.51 0.56 -22.35
N ASP A 268 -14.76 0.80 -21.96
CA ASP A 268 -15.31 2.13 -21.70
C ASP A 268 -14.53 2.83 -20.58
N ILE A 269 -14.28 2.15 -19.45
CA ILE A 269 -13.53 2.68 -18.31
C ILE A 269 -12.10 3.01 -18.72
N VAL A 270 -11.41 2.08 -19.38
CA VAL A 270 -10.02 2.26 -19.81
C VAL A 270 -9.90 3.42 -20.81
N THR A 271 -10.81 3.48 -21.79
CA THR A 271 -10.83 4.55 -22.80
C THR A 271 -11.06 5.90 -22.14
N TRP A 272 -12.06 5.99 -21.24
CA TRP A 272 -12.36 7.23 -20.52
C TRP A 272 -11.19 7.70 -19.66
N LEU A 273 -10.54 6.77 -18.93
CA LEU A 273 -9.36 7.11 -18.11
C LEU A 273 -8.19 7.61 -18.97
N ASN A 274 -7.93 6.97 -20.10
CA ASN A 274 -6.88 7.42 -21.02
C ASN A 274 -7.17 8.83 -21.55
N ASP A 275 -8.41 9.12 -21.94
CA ASP A 275 -8.78 10.45 -22.44
C ASP A 275 -8.63 11.54 -21.36
N ILE A 276 -9.06 11.24 -20.13
CA ILE A 276 -9.00 12.21 -19.03
C ILE A 276 -7.58 12.43 -18.52
N LEU A 277 -6.80 11.36 -18.33
CA LEU A 277 -5.45 11.43 -17.76
C LEU A 277 -4.37 11.79 -18.80
N ALA A 278 -4.63 11.65 -20.09
CA ALA A 278 -3.74 12.15 -21.15
C ALA A 278 -3.93 13.64 -21.44
N GLY A 279 -5.09 14.22 -21.07
CA GLY A 279 -5.45 15.61 -21.33
C GLY A 279 -4.98 16.63 -20.29
N GLN A 280 -4.28 16.19 -19.25
CA GLN A 280 -3.73 17.03 -18.17
C GLN A 280 -2.23 17.27 -18.37
#